data_AF-A0A952ISR1-F1
#
_entry.id   AF-A0A952ISR1-F1
#
_cell.length_a   1.000
_cell.length_b   1.000
_cell.length_c   1.000
_cell.angle_alpha   90.00
_cell.angle_beta   90.00
_cell.angle_gamma   90.00
#
_symmetry.space_group_name_H-M   'P 1'
#
loop_
_entity.id
_entity.type
_entity.pdbx_description
1 polymer ?
#
loop_
_entity_poly.entity_id
_entity_poly.type
_entity_poly.pdbx_seq_one_letter_code
_entity_poly.pdbx_strand_id
1 'polypeptide(L)'
;DLWILFAVTCWTTYSIVLRKRASVLGPFARLTAITLGGLIVLIPFTLMEIQQFGLPADWGNAFFLALMVAVFPGFGAYQAYSFMQAQLGAAKTGLVLYLGPVYAAVIAWIVLNEPPQWFHLAGAVLILPGMYLATRTTAKAQTSRT
;
A
#
# COMPACT_ATOMS: atom_id res chain seq x y z
N ASP A 1 19.09 9.14 1.81
CA ASP A 1 18.05 10.19 2.04
C ASP A 1 17.38 10.73 0.77
N LEU A 2 18.13 11.19 -0.24
CA LEU A 2 17.55 11.77 -1.47
C LEU A 2 16.53 10.85 -2.19
N TRP A 3 16.83 9.55 -2.30
CA TRP A 3 15.92 8.57 -2.90
C TRP A 3 14.60 8.43 -2.12
N ILE A 4 14.67 8.47 -0.79
CA ILE A 4 13.49 8.39 0.07
C ILE A 4 12.64 9.66 -0.07
N LEU A 5 13.28 10.84 -0.10
CA LEU A 5 12.58 12.11 -0.34
C LEU A 5 11.87 12.12 -1.70
N PHE A 6 12.53 11.62 -2.74
CA PHE A 6 11.92 11.48 -4.06
C PHE A 6 10.71 10.54 -4.02
N ALA A 7 10.85 9.36 -3.40
CA ALA A 7 9.76 8.39 -3.27
C ALA A 7 8.54 8.96 -2.51
N VAL A 8 8.78 9.64 -1.37
CA VAL A 8 7.71 10.28 -0.58
C VAL A 8 7.03 11.40 -1.36
N THR A 9 7.79 12.18 -2.13
CA THR A 9 7.23 13.26 -2.97
C THR A 9 6.37 12.69 -4.09
N CYS A 10 6.82 11.65 -4.78
CA CYS A 10 6.03 10.94 -5.79
C CYS A 10 4.74 10.36 -5.20
N TRP A 11 4.83 9.68 -4.05
CA TRP A 11 3.67 9.10 -3.36
C TRP A 11 2.65 10.17 -2.93
N THR A 12 3.14 11.28 -2.37
CA THR A 12 2.29 12.39 -1.92
C THR A 12 1.59 13.02 -3.10
N THR A 13 2.32 13.29 -4.20
CA THR A 13 1.76 13.86 -5.43
C THR A 13 0.70 12.94 -6.02
N TYR A 14 0.99 11.64 -6.13
CA TYR A 14 0.04 10.62 -6.58
C TYR A 14 -1.24 10.62 -5.73
N SER A 15 -1.10 10.59 -4.41
CA SER A 15 -2.24 10.56 -3.48
C SER A 15 -3.13 11.80 -3.58
N ILE A 16 -2.53 12.99 -3.73
CA ILE A 16 -3.25 14.25 -3.89
C ILE A 16 -3.98 14.29 -5.24
N VAL A 17 -3.31 13.92 -6.32
CA VAL A 17 -3.91 13.88 -7.67
C VAL A 17 -5.07 12.90 -7.70
N LEU A 18 -4.88 11.70 -7.13
CA LEU A 18 -5.92 10.68 -7.04
C LEU A 18 -7.13 11.13 -6.22
N ARG A 19 -6.90 11.90 -5.14
CA ARG A 19 -7.97 12.48 -4.33
C ARG A 19 -8.72 13.60 -5.05
N LYS A 20 -8.03 14.46 -5.81
CA LYS A 20 -8.62 15.61 -6.52
C LYS A 20 -9.34 15.22 -7.81
N ARG A 21 -8.90 14.16 -8.47
CA ARG A 21 -9.49 13.66 -9.72
C ARG A 21 -10.35 12.45 -9.36
N ALA A 22 -11.65 12.68 -9.14
CA ALA A 22 -12.62 11.58 -9.08
C ALA A 22 -12.55 10.82 -10.40
N SER A 23 -11.81 9.72 -10.40
CA SER A 23 -11.54 8.98 -11.63
C SER A 23 -12.85 8.37 -12.11
N VAL A 24 -13.25 8.74 -13.32
CA VAL A 24 -14.41 8.18 -14.03
C VAL A 24 -14.25 6.67 -14.27
N LEU A 25 -13.00 6.18 -14.23
CA LEU A 25 -12.68 4.75 -14.31
C LEU A 25 -13.12 4.01 -13.06
N GLY A 26 -13.80 2.88 -13.27
CA GLY A 26 -14.08 1.90 -12.21
C GLY A 26 -12.79 1.34 -11.60
N PRO A 27 -12.86 0.69 -10.42
CA PRO A 27 -11.70 0.22 -9.67
C PRO A 27 -10.73 -0.60 -10.52
N PHE A 28 -11.24 -1.57 -11.28
CA PHE A 28 -10.45 -2.45 -12.15
C PHE A 28 -9.74 -1.69 -13.27
N ALA A 29 -10.46 -0.83 -14.00
CA ALA A 29 -9.88 -0.02 -15.07
C ALA A 29 -8.78 0.92 -14.56
N ARG A 30 -8.94 1.44 -13.33
CA ARG A 30 -7.92 2.25 -12.67
C ARG A 30 -6.68 1.42 -12.32
N LEU A 31 -6.84 0.22 -11.79
CA LEU A 31 -5.73 -0.70 -11.52
C LEU A 31 -4.95 -1.00 -12.81
N THR A 32 -5.64 -1.37 -13.88
CA THR A 32 -5.02 -1.65 -15.19
C THR A 32 -4.24 -0.45 -15.71
N ALA A 33 -4.80 0.76 -15.64
CA ALA A 33 -4.11 1.97 -16.10
C ALA A 33 -2.82 2.25 -15.29
N ILE A 34 -2.88 2.12 -13.96
CA ILE A 34 -1.71 2.30 -13.09
C ILE A 34 -0.67 1.23 -13.37
N THR A 35 -1.07 -0.03 -13.52
CA THR A 35 -0.16 -1.15 -13.82
C THR A 35 0.50 -0.98 -15.19
N LEU A 36 -0.23 -0.54 -16.22
CA LEU A 36 0.35 -0.24 -17.53
C LEU A 36 1.38 0.89 -17.46
N GLY A 37 1.07 1.97 -16.75
CA GLY A 37 2.02 3.06 -16.53
C GLY A 37 3.28 2.58 -15.79
N GLY A 38 3.10 1.77 -14.75
CA GLY A 38 4.20 1.14 -14.03
C GLY A 38 5.06 0.23 -14.91
N LEU A 39 4.44 -0.56 -15.79
CA LEU A 39 5.13 -1.45 -16.72
C LEU A 39 6.01 -0.68 -17.69
N ILE A 40 5.50 0.41 -18.28
CA ILE A 40 6.28 1.27 -19.20
C ILE A 40 7.52 1.82 -18.50
N VAL A 41 7.38 2.24 -17.25
CA VAL A 41 8.50 2.74 -16.45
C VAL A 41 9.48 1.62 -16.09
N LEU A 42 8.99 0.41 -15.77
CA LEU A 42 9.84 -0.70 -15.33
C LEU A 42 10.65 -1.34 -16.46
N ILE A 43 10.11 -1.41 -17.68
CA ILE A 43 10.75 -2.06 -18.85
C ILE A 43 12.21 -1.64 -19.06
N PRO A 44 12.60 -0.35 -19.10
CA PRO A 44 14.00 0.01 -19.29
C PRO A 44 14.90 -0.49 -18.16
N PHE A 45 14.42 -0.49 -16.92
CA PHE A 45 15.20 -0.98 -15.78
C PHE A 45 15.36 -2.50 -15.80
N THR A 46 14.31 -3.24 -16.17
CA THR A 46 14.40 -4.70 -16.28
C THR A 46 15.34 -5.12 -17.40
N LEU A 47 15.34 -4.41 -18.53
CA LEU A 47 16.29 -4.65 -19.62
C LEU A 47 17.73 -4.37 -19.19
N MET A 48 17.97 -3.28 -18.44
CA MET A 48 19.29 -2.98 -17.87
C MET A 48 19.75 -4.08 -16.90
N GLU A 49 18.87 -4.57 -16.05
CA GLU A 49 19.16 -5.64 -15.09
C GLU A 49 19.52 -6.96 -15.79
N ILE A 50 18.74 -7.36 -16.80
CA ILE A 50 19.02 -8.58 -17.60
C ILE A 50 20.37 -8.47 -18.31
N GLN A 51 20.73 -7.28 -18.80
CA GLN A 51 22.04 -7.07 -19.45
C GLN A 51 23.21 -7.17 -18.48
N GLN A 52 23.03 -6.74 -17.22
CA GLN A 52 24.09 -6.73 -16.22
C GLN A 52 24.23 -8.07 -15.47
N PHE A 53 23.11 -8.70 -15.13
CA PHE A 53 23.05 -9.85 -14.23
C PHE A 53 22.51 -11.13 -14.90
N GLY A 54 22.02 -11.04 -16.13
CA GLY A 54 21.41 -12.16 -16.84
C GLY A 54 19.98 -12.46 -16.38
N LEU A 55 19.42 -13.56 -16.89
CA LEU A 55 18.13 -14.05 -16.43
C LEU A 55 18.26 -14.81 -15.10
N PRO A 56 17.20 -14.86 -14.28
CA PRO A 56 17.18 -15.66 -13.05
C PRO A 56 17.55 -17.12 -13.34
N ALA A 57 18.40 -17.70 -12.48
CA ALA A 57 18.83 -19.10 -12.60
C ALA A 57 17.65 -20.09 -12.46
N ASP A 58 16.67 -19.77 -11.61
CA ASP A 58 15.42 -20.52 -11.47
C ASP A 58 14.23 -19.64 -11.89
N TRP A 59 13.92 -19.74 -13.18
CA TRP A 59 12.82 -18.98 -13.78
C TRP A 59 11.45 -19.41 -13.26
N GLY A 60 11.29 -20.69 -12.88
CA GLY A 60 10.03 -21.24 -12.39
C GLY A 60 9.65 -20.65 -11.04
N ASN A 61 10.59 -20.65 -10.09
CA ASN A 61 10.39 -20.05 -8.78
C ASN A 61 10.22 -18.52 -8.86
N ALA A 62 11.04 -17.84 -9.67
CA ALA A 62 10.93 -16.39 -9.88
C ALA A 62 9.54 -16.00 -10.43
N PHE A 63 9.05 -16.72 -11.43
CA PHE A 63 7.73 -16.50 -12.00
C PHE A 63 6.61 -16.78 -10.98
N PHE A 64 6.74 -17.87 -10.21
CA PHE A 64 5.77 -18.20 -9.17
C PHE A 64 5.67 -17.09 -8.10
N LEU A 65 6.79 -16.61 -7.58
CA LEU A 65 6.83 -15.51 -6.61
C LEU A 65 6.24 -14.22 -7.20
N ALA A 66 6.58 -13.89 -8.45
CA ALA A 66 6.02 -12.73 -9.14
C ALA A 66 4.49 -12.84 -9.29
N LEU A 67 3.98 -14.03 -9.62
CA LEU A 67 2.55 -14.29 -9.70
C LEU A 67 1.86 -14.16 -8.34
N MET A 68 2.47 -14.68 -7.27
CA MET A 68 1.94 -14.53 -5.91
C MET A 68 1.84 -13.04 -5.52
N VAL A 69 2.87 -12.25 -5.80
CA VAL A 69 2.84 -10.79 -5.53
C VAL A 69 1.80 -10.08 -6.40
N ALA A 70 1.64 -10.47 -7.67
CA ALA A 70 0.64 -9.87 -8.55
C ALA A 70 -0.79 -10.15 -8.06
N VAL A 71 -1.08 -11.38 -7.61
CA VAL A 71 -2.42 -11.80 -7.22
C VAL A 71 -2.79 -11.32 -5.82
N PHE A 72 -1.94 -11.52 -4.81
CA PHE A 72 -2.29 -11.25 -3.42
C PHE A 72 -2.20 -9.74 -3.07
N PRO A 73 -1.01 -9.13 -2.98
CA PRO A 73 -0.91 -7.70 -2.66
C PRO A 73 -1.26 -6.79 -3.84
N GLY A 74 -1.15 -7.26 -5.09
CA GLY A 74 -1.57 -6.47 -6.26
C GLY A 74 -3.10 -6.43 -6.40
N PHE A 75 -3.67 -7.50 -6.96
CA PHE A 75 -5.10 -7.56 -7.27
C PHE A 75 -5.98 -7.66 -6.01
N GLY A 76 -5.68 -8.60 -5.12
CA GLY A 76 -6.48 -8.90 -3.93
C GLY A 76 -6.57 -7.71 -2.96
N ALA A 77 -5.43 -7.14 -2.59
CA ALA A 77 -5.41 -6.00 -1.67
C ALA A 77 -6.08 -4.76 -2.26
N TYR A 78 -5.91 -4.50 -3.57
CA TYR A 78 -6.58 -3.39 -4.24
C TYR A 78 -8.11 -3.55 -4.25
N GLN A 79 -8.60 -4.77 -4.48
CA GLN A 79 -10.03 -5.06 -4.44
C GLN A 79 -10.60 -4.94 -3.01
N ALA A 80 -9.87 -5.43 -2.01
CA ALA A 80 -10.24 -5.27 -0.60
C ALA A 80 -10.25 -3.80 -0.19
N TYR A 81 -9.26 -3.01 -0.61
CA TYR A 81 -9.21 -1.56 -0.38
C TYR A 81 -10.38 -0.84 -1.02
N SER A 82 -10.70 -1.18 -2.28
CA SER A 82 -11.84 -0.60 -3.00
C SER A 82 -13.17 -0.97 -2.34
N PHE A 83 -13.33 -2.21 -1.89
CA PHE A 83 -14.51 -2.67 -1.13
C PHE A 83 -14.64 -1.93 0.21
N MET A 84 -13.55 -1.83 0.96
CA MET A 84 -13.51 -1.10 2.23
C MET A 84 -13.86 0.38 2.04
N GLN A 85 -13.35 1.00 0.96
CA GLN A 85 -13.68 2.37 0.59
C GLN A 85 -15.16 2.56 0.26
N ALA A 86 -15.77 1.60 -0.44
CA ALA A 86 -17.19 1.63 -0.77
C ALA A 86 -18.08 1.50 0.48
N GLN A 87 -17.71 0.64 1.45
CA GLN A 87 -18.52 0.37 2.64
C GLN A 87 -18.31 1.36 3.79
N LEU A 88 -17.07 1.78 4.05
CA LEU A 88 -16.71 2.62 5.20
C LEU A 88 -16.48 4.09 4.83
N GLY A 89 -16.39 4.40 3.54
CA GLY A 89 -16.01 5.70 3.02
C GLY A 89 -14.50 5.97 3.09
N ALA A 90 -14.03 6.94 2.30
CA ALA A 90 -12.61 7.23 2.13
C ALA A 90 -11.88 7.63 3.43
N ALA A 91 -12.55 8.34 4.34
CA ALA A 91 -11.93 8.82 5.57
C ALA A 91 -11.56 7.67 6.53
N LYS A 92 -12.50 6.74 6.77
CA LYS A 92 -12.26 5.57 7.65
C LYS A 92 -11.28 4.58 7.01
N THR A 93 -11.38 4.37 5.70
CA THR A 93 -10.46 3.50 4.94
C THR A 93 -9.01 3.98 5.05
N GLY A 94 -8.78 5.30 4.97
CA GLY A 94 -7.44 5.87 5.18
C GLY A 94 -6.91 5.68 6.60
N LEU A 95 -7.78 5.64 7.61
CA LEU A 95 -7.38 5.38 8.99
C LEU A 95 -6.88 3.95 9.19
N VAL A 96 -7.49 2.97 8.52
CA VAL A 96 -7.07 1.56 8.57
C VAL A 96 -5.64 1.37 8.06
N LEU A 97 -5.18 2.19 7.12
CA LEU A 97 -3.80 2.12 6.62
C LEU A 97 -2.76 2.41 7.72
N TYR A 98 -3.09 3.20 8.75
CA TYR A 98 -2.19 3.45 9.88
C TYR A 98 -2.02 2.25 10.80
N LEU A 99 -2.90 1.25 10.73
CA LEU A 99 -2.69 -0.04 11.40
C LEU A 99 -1.68 -0.93 10.66
N GLY A 100 -1.28 -0.57 9.44
CA GLY A 100 -0.32 -1.31 8.62
C GLY A 100 0.92 -1.78 9.38
N PRO A 101 1.63 -0.91 10.14
CA PRO A 101 2.80 -1.31 10.92
C PRO A 101 2.51 -2.37 11.99
N VAL A 102 1.35 -2.29 12.64
CA VAL A 102 0.94 -3.24 13.67
C VAL A 102 0.64 -4.60 13.05
N TYR A 103 -0.12 -4.62 11.95
CA TYR A 103 -0.38 -5.86 11.21
C TYR A 103 0.90 -6.47 10.64
N ALA A 104 1.80 -5.65 10.09
CA ALA A 104 3.09 -6.11 9.57
C ALA A 104 3.93 -6.78 10.67
N ALA A 105 4.02 -6.18 11.86
CA ALA A 105 4.75 -6.74 12.99
C ALA A 105 4.15 -8.07 13.47
N VAL A 106 2.82 -8.17 13.55
CA VAL A 106 2.14 -9.41 13.96
C VAL A 106 2.32 -10.52 12.91
N ILE A 107 2.17 -10.21 11.62
CA ILE A 107 2.35 -11.17 10.54
C ILE A 107 3.81 -11.62 10.46
N ALA A 108 4.78 -10.72 10.62
CA ALA A 108 6.20 -11.06 10.67
C ALA A 108 6.49 -12.03 11.82
N TRP A 109 5.91 -11.82 12.99
CA TRP A 109 6.06 -12.75 14.10
C TRP A 109 5.50 -14.14 13.80
N ILE A 110 4.30 -14.22 13.21
CA ILE A 110 3.64 -15.51 12.95
C ILE A 110 4.30 -16.26 11.78
N VAL A 111 4.65 -15.55 10.70
CA VAL A 111 5.09 -16.16 9.43
C VAL A 111 6.61 -16.31 9.38
N LEU A 112 7.36 -15.32 9.85
CA LEU A 112 8.83 -15.32 9.84
C LEU A 112 9.42 -15.82 11.17
N ASN A 113 8.60 -16.09 12.20
CA ASN A 113 9.04 -16.40 13.56
C ASN A 113 9.92 -15.29 14.18
N GLU A 114 9.73 -14.03 13.78
CA GLU A 114 10.48 -12.89 14.32
C GLU A 114 9.77 -12.31 15.56
N PRO A 115 10.27 -12.57 16.80
CA PRO A 115 9.58 -12.13 18.01
C PRO A 115 9.53 -10.60 18.09
N PRO A 116 8.37 -10.01 18.46
CA PRO A 116 8.22 -8.58 18.53
C PRO A 116 9.18 -8.00 19.57
N GLN A 117 9.99 -7.04 19.14
CA GLN A 117 10.95 -6.36 19.99
C GLN A 117 10.33 -5.14 20.67
N TRP A 118 11.04 -4.57 21.66
CA TRP A 118 10.54 -3.43 22.42
C TRP A 118 10.17 -2.22 21.52
N PHE A 119 10.89 -2.02 20.41
CA PHE A 119 10.64 -0.93 19.48
C PHE A 119 9.31 -1.09 18.72
N HIS A 120 8.83 -2.33 18.51
CA HIS A 120 7.48 -2.56 17.98
C HIS A 120 6.41 -2.11 18.97
N LEU A 121 6.61 -2.38 20.28
CA LEU A 121 5.72 -1.90 21.34
C LEU A 121 5.73 -0.38 21.44
N ALA A 122 6.91 0.25 21.40
CA ALA A 122 7.03 1.71 21.42
C ALA A 122 6.33 2.36 20.21
N GLY A 123 6.53 1.81 19.02
CA GLY A 123 5.83 2.24 17.81
C GLY A 123 4.31 2.09 17.93
N ALA A 124 3.82 0.98 18.48
CA ALA A 124 2.40 0.76 18.70
C ALA A 124 1.80 1.79 19.68
N VAL A 125 2.49 2.09 20.79
CA VAL A 125 2.08 3.11 21.76
C VAL A 125 2.07 4.52 21.17
N LEU A 126 2.94 4.82 20.20
CA LEU A 126 2.93 6.11 19.50
C LEU A 126 1.78 6.22 18.48
N ILE A 127 1.51 5.16 17.72
CA ILE A 127 0.54 5.18 16.61
C ILE A 127 -0.90 5.02 17.09
N LEU A 128 -1.17 4.09 18.02
CA LEU A 128 -2.53 3.72 18.44
C LEU A 128 -3.32 4.89 19.06
N PRO A 129 -2.75 5.72 19.97
CA PRO A 129 -3.47 6.87 20.53
C PRO A 129 -3.73 7.95 19.48
N GLY A 130 -2.76 8.23 18.61
CA GLY A 130 -2.92 9.20 17.51
C GLY A 130 -4.04 8.79 16.56
N MET A 131 -4.08 7.51 16.19
CA MET A 131 -5.15 6.94 15.37
C MET A 131 -6.52 6.99 16.08
N TYR A 132 -6.57 6.65 17.38
CA TYR A 132 -7.80 6.71 18.16
C TYR A 132 -8.39 8.13 18.20
N LEU A 133 -7.55 9.14 18.42
CA LEU A 133 -7.96 10.55 18.42
C LEU A 133 -8.44 11.00 17.03
N ALA A 134 -7.70 10.68 15.97
CA ALA A 134 -8.06 11.03 14.59
C ALA A 134 -9.41 10.41 14.16
N THR A 135 -9.66 9.17 14.59
CA THR A 135 -10.92 8.45 14.31
C THR A 135 -12.11 9.12 15.02
N ARG A 136 -11.93 9.60 16.26
CA ARG A 136 -12.98 10.29 17.03
C ARG A 136 -13.33 11.68 16.48
N THR A 137 -12.34 12.45 16.05
CA THR A 137 -12.57 13.79 15.47
C THR A 137 -13.37 13.71 14.17
N THR A 138 -13.09 12.69 13.34
CA THR A 138 -13.83 12.46 12.10
C THR A 138 -15.30 12.11 12.35
N ALA A 139 -15.59 11.33 13.40
CA ALA A 139 -16.96 11.02 13.81
C ALA A 139 -17.74 12.27 14.29
N LYS A 140 -17.10 13.16 15.06
CA LYS A 140 -17.73 14.37 15.61
C LYS A 140 -18.04 15.43 14.54
N ALA A 141 -17.21 15.54 13.49
CA ALA A 141 -17.43 16.47 12.38
C ALA A 141 -18.59 16.04 11.45
N GLN A 142 -18.93 14.74 11.39
CA GLN A 142 -20.05 14.23 10.60
C GLN A 142 -21.41 14.47 11.27
N THR A 143 -21.48 14.45 12.60
CA THR A 143 -22.72 14.69 13.37
C THR A 143 -23.13 16.17 13.42
N SER A 144 -22.20 17.09 13.12
CA SER A 144 -22.47 18.54 13.11
C SER A 144 -23.05 19.06 11.78
N ARG A 145 -23.19 18.20 10.77
CA ARG A 145 -23.68 18.56 9.41
C ARG A 145 -25.01 17.90 9.03
N THR A 146 -25.64 17.17 9.94
CA THR A 146 -27.03 16.67 9.86
C THR A 146 -27.91 17.54 10.71
#